data_AF-A0A351M062-F1
#
_entry.id   AF-A0A351M062-F1
#
_cell.length_a   1.000
_cell.length_b   1.000
_cell.length_c   1.000
_cell.angle_alpha   90.00
_cell.angle_beta   90.00
_cell.angle_gamma   90.00
#
_symmetry.space_group_name_H-M   'P 1'
#
loop_
_entity.id
_entity.type
_entity.pdbx_description
1 polymer ?
#
loop_
_entity_poly.entity_id
_entity_poly.type
_entity_poly.pdbx_seq_one_letter_code
_entity_poly.pdbx_strand_id
1 'polypeptide(L)'
;GDGPRFLQHHTTGLHITLDGRAEATGHSYFTVMTDRGMDHWGRYQDAYRPVDGHWRFASRRVRIDGTTPGGWADRRLNGPAT
;
A
#
# COMPACT_ATOMS: atom_id res chain seq x y z
N GLY A 1 10.86 -5.24 -19.29
CA GLY A 1 9.41 -5.51 -19.47
C GLY A 1 8.65 -4.19 -19.49
N ASP A 2 7.38 -4.21 -19.91
CA ASP A 2 6.54 -3.02 -20.14
C ASP A 2 6.06 -2.30 -18.86
N GLY A 3 6.80 -2.44 -17.76
CA GLY A 3 6.51 -1.83 -16.46
C GLY A 3 7.23 -0.49 -16.25
N PRO A 4 6.92 0.20 -15.14
CA PRO A 4 7.63 1.42 -14.76
C PRO A 4 9.08 1.13 -14.42
N ARG A 5 9.97 2.10 -14.68
CA ARG A 5 11.39 1.99 -14.32
C ARG A 5 11.62 2.00 -12.80
N PHE A 6 10.75 2.67 -12.06
CA PHE A 6 10.74 2.69 -10.60
C PHE A 6 9.31 2.83 -10.07
N LEU A 7 9.15 2.46 -8.80
CA LEU A 7 7.96 2.73 -8.00
C LEU A 7 8.42 3.42 -6.71
N GLN A 8 7.98 4.64 -6.48
CA GLN A 8 8.22 5.38 -5.24
C GLN A 8 6.94 5.41 -4.41
N HIS A 9 7.01 4.93 -3.17
CA HIS A 9 5.90 5.00 -2.24
C HIS A 9 6.06 6.23 -1.35
N HIS A 10 5.03 7.08 -1.32
CA HIS A 10 4.86 8.10 -0.31
C HIS A 10 3.75 7.65 0.65
N THR A 11 4.14 7.28 1.86
CA THR A 11 3.21 6.87 2.92
C THR A 11 3.10 8.00 3.94
N THR A 12 1.87 8.39 4.27
CA THR A 12 1.61 9.53 5.16
C THR A 12 0.40 9.27 6.05
N GLY A 13 0.27 10.04 7.12
CA GLY A 13 -0.80 9.92 8.10
C GLY A 13 -0.80 8.58 8.83
N LEU A 14 0.39 8.02 9.12
CA LEU A 14 0.50 6.76 9.86
C LEU A 14 -0.05 6.95 11.27
N HIS A 15 -1.11 6.21 11.58
CA HIS A 15 -1.70 6.08 12.91
C HIS A 15 -1.60 4.62 13.33
N ILE A 16 -0.98 4.37 14.48
CA ILE A 16 -0.87 3.04 15.09
C ILE A 16 -1.64 3.05 16.41
N THR A 17 -2.49 2.05 16.60
CA THR A 17 -3.17 1.78 17.88
C THR A 17 -2.56 0.51 18.47
N LEU A 18 -2.10 0.59 19.72
CA LEU A 18 -1.63 -0.58 20.47
C LEU A 18 -2.83 -1.22 21.15
N ASP A 19 -3.29 -2.36 20.63
CA ASP A 19 -4.49 -3.07 21.11
C ASP A 19 -4.16 -4.08 22.24
N GLY A 20 -2.87 -4.19 22.60
CA GLY A 20 -2.38 -5.00 23.72
C GLY A 20 -0.84 -5.08 23.73
N ARG A 21 -0.27 -5.98 24.53
CA ARG A 21 1.19 -6.19 24.57
C ARG A 21 1.75 -6.86 23.31
N ALA A 22 0.91 -7.57 22.56
CA ALA A 22 1.32 -8.37 21.40
C ALA A 22 0.47 -8.10 20.14
N GLU A 23 -0.35 -7.06 20.16
CA GLU A 23 -1.26 -6.73 19.06
C GLU A 23 -1.29 -5.23 18.85
N ALA A 24 -1.27 -4.82 17.59
CA ALA A 24 -1.48 -3.44 17.19
C ALA A 24 -2.17 -3.39 15.82
N THR A 25 -2.92 -2.33 15.59
CA THR A 25 -3.51 -2.01 14.29
C THR A 25 -2.90 -0.73 13.74
N GLY A 26 -2.92 -0.57 12.42
CA GLY A 26 -2.40 0.63 11.78
C GLY A 26 -3.16 1.05 10.55
N HIS A 27 -3.20 2.36 10.36
CA HIS A 27 -3.81 3.01 9.22
C HIS A 27 -2.83 4.00 8.63
N SER A 28 -2.71 4.01 7.31
CA SER A 28 -1.97 5.05 6.60
C SER A 28 -2.53 5.27 5.20
N TYR A 29 -2.25 6.44 4.65
CA TYR A 29 -2.48 6.73 3.25
C TYR A 29 -1.20 6.45 2.47
N PHE A 30 -1.36 6.04 1.21
CA PHE A 30 -0.24 5.91 0.29
C PHE A 30 -0.53 6.60 -1.03
N THR A 31 0.52 7.13 -1.65
CA THR A 31 0.57 7.52 -3.06
C THR A 31 1.77 6.84 -3.69
N VAL A 32 1.58 6.16 -4.80
CA VAL A 32 2.65 5.55 -5.59
C VAL A 32 2.90 6.38 -6.83
N MET A 33 4.17 6.72 -7.04
CA MET A 33 4.66 7.43 -8.22
C MET A 33 5.60 6.54 -9.01
N THR A 34 5.62 6.74 -10.32
CA THR A 34 6.48 6.03 -11.27
C THR A 34 7.36 7.02 -12.02
N ASP A 35 8.16 6.52 -12.97
CA ASP A 35 8.88 7.32 -13.95
C ASP A 35 7.99 8.16 -14.88
N ARG A 36 6.66 7.98 -14.80
CA ARG A 36 5.65 8.69 -15.58
C ARG A 36 4.76 9.61 -14.71
N GLY A 37 5.07 9.77 -13.42
CA GLY A 37 4.29 10.57 -12.48
C GLY A 37 3.45 9.72 -11.51
N MET A 38 2.41 10.33 -10.91
CA MET A 38 1.50 9.63 -9.98
C MET A 38 0.77 8.49 -10.69
N ASP A 39 0.73 7.31 -10.06
CA ASP A 39 0.20 6.08 -10.67
C ASP A 39 -1.04 5.55 -9.94
N HIS A 40 -1.01 5.43 -8.62
CA HIS A 40 -2.18 5.04 -7.82
C HIS A 40 -2.06 5.48 -6.36
N TRP A 41 -3.19 5.56 -5.66
CA TRP A 41 -3.24 5.99 -4.27
C TRP A 41 -4.34 5.25 -3.51
N GLY A 42 -4.23 5.27 -2.19
CA GLY A 42 -5.23 4.62 -1.35
C GLY A 42 -4.82 4.52 0.12
N ARG A 43 -5.28 3.46 0.77
CA ARG A 43 -5.14 3.24 2.21
C ARG A 43 -4.52 1.87 2.51
N TYR A 44 -3.61 1.84 3.46
CA TYR A 44 -3.20 0.62 4.14
C TYR A 44 -3.98 0.49 5.46
N GLN A 45 -4.49 -0.71 5.70
CA GLN A 45 -5.08 -1.14 6.97
C GLN A 45 -4.33 -2.39 7.40
N ASP A 46 -3.60 -2.27 8.49
CA ASP A 46 -2.58 -3.23 8.90
C ASP A 46 -2.92 -3.80 10.27
N ALA A 47 -2.60 -5.08 10.45
CA ALA A 47 -2.51 -5.71 11.76
C ALA A 47 -1.05 -6.11 12.01
N TYR A 48 -0.57 -5.91 13.23
CA TYR A 48 0.80 -6.20 13.62
C TYR A 48 0.86 -7.16 14.80
N ARG A 49 1.91 -7.99 14.82
CA ARG A 49 2.24 -8.86 15.95
C ARG A 49 3.77 -8.91 16.16
N PRO A 50 4.26 -9.10 17.38
CA PRO A 50 5.66 -9.39 17.60
C PRO A 50 5.98 -10.81 17.13
N VAL A 51 7.06 -10.96 16.38
CA VAL A 51 7.67 -12.23 15.99
C VAL A 51 9.16 -12.10 16.27
N ASP A 52 9.68 -12.96 17.13
CA ASP A 52 11.09 -12.95 17.56
C ASP A 52 11.57 -11.57 18.06
N GLY A 53 10.73 -10.90 18.85
CA GLY A 53 11.04 -9.57 19.42
C GLY A 53 10.85 -8.39 18.46
N HIS A 54 10.43 -8.63 17.21
CA HIS A 54 10.19 -7.57 16.23
C HIS A 54 8.72 -7.48 15.82
N TRP A 55 8.18 -6.27 15.73
CA TRP A 55 6.85 -6.06 15.14
C TRP A 55 6.89 -6.37 13.64
N ARG A 56 5.96 -7.22 13.21
CA ARG A 56 5.77 -7.61 11.80
C ARG A 56 4.31 -7.38 11.41
N PHE A 57 4.06 -7.22 10.11
CA PHE A 57 2.70 -7.30 9.57
C PHE A 57 2.18 -8.73 9.79
N ALA A 58 1.13 -8.86 10.61
CA ALA A 58 0.30 -10.05 10.66
C ALA A 58 -0.58 -10.12 9.40
N SER A 59 -1.09 -8.97 8.96
CA SER A 59 -1.76 -8.80 7.68
C SER A 59 -1.70 -7.35 7.21
N ARG A 60 -1.88 -7.16 5.90
CA ARG A 60 -2.10 -5.85 5.28
C ARG A 60 -3.27 -5.97 4.32
N ARG A 61 -4.28 -5.12 4.52
CA ARG A 61 -5.34 -4.89 3.54
C ARG A 61 -5.04 -3.60 2.80
N VAL A 62 -4.79 -3.73 1.50
CA VAL A 62 -4.63 -2.59 0.59
C VAL A 62 -6.00 -2.23 0.02
N ARG A 63 -6.41 -0.97 0.17
CA ARG A 63 -7.53 -0.40 -0.59
C ARG A 63 -6.98 0.63 -1.55
N ILE A 64 -7.20 0.39 -2.84
CA ILE A 64 -6.85 1.34 -3.89
C ILE A 64 -8.07 2.24 -4.08
N ASP A 65 -7.91 3.52 -3.76
CA ASP A 65 -8.98 4.50 -3.87
C ASP A 65 -9.02 5.15 -5.26
N GLY A 66 -7.88 5.16 -5.95
CA GLY A 66 -7.80 5.65 -7.30
C GLY A 66 -6.52 5.24 -8.01
N THR A 67 -6.59 5.30 -9.33
CA THR A 67 -5.47 5.08 -10.24
C THR A 67 -5.47 6.18 -11.28
N THR A 68 -4.31 6.46 -11.85
CA THR A 68 -4.20 7.31 -13.04
C THR A 68 -4.72 6.52 -14.25
N PRO A 69 -5.73 7.01 -14.99
CA PRO A 69 -6.27 6.31 -16.17
C PRO A 69 -5.18 5.98 -17.20
N GLY A 70 -5.15 4.74 -17.68
CA GLY A 70 -4.10 4.23 -18.58
C GLY A 70 -2.72 4.03 -17.92
N GLY A 71 -2.60 4.37 -16.62
CA GLY A 71 -1.42 4.13 -15.80
C GLY A 71 -1.09 2.65 -15.66
N TRP A 72 0.03 2.35 -15.03
CA TRP A 72 0.49 0.97 -14.87
C TRP A 72 -0.42 0.18 -13.94
N ALA A 73 -0.81 0.76 -12.79
CA ALA A 73 -1.75 0.11 -11.88
C ALA A 73 -3.15 -0.02 -12.49
N ASP A 74 -3.65 1.02 -13.15
CA ASP A 74 -4.96 0.99 -13.82
C ASP A 74 -5.05 -0.15 -14.83
N ARG A 75 -4.07 -0.25 -15.74
CA ARG A 75 -4.02 -1.34 -16.74
C ARG A 75 -3.96 -2.73 -16.13
N ARG A 76 -3.34 -2.89 -14.95
CA ARG A 76 -3.22 -4.19 -14.27
C ARG A 76 -4.47 -4.56 -13.48
N LEU A 77 -5.16 -3.59 -12.92
CA LEU A 77 -6.31 -3.81 -12.03
C LEU A 77 -7.63 -3.81 -12.78
N ASN A 78 -7.73 -2.99 -13.83
CA ASN A 78 -8.96 -2.74 -14.58
C ASN A 78 -8.83 -3.14 -16.06
N GLY A 79 -7.64 -3.53 -16.52
CA GLY A 79 -7.44 -4.01 -17.88
C GLY A 79 -8.13 -5.36 -18.14
N PRO A 80 -8.32 -5.72 -19.41
CA PRO A 80 -8.88 -7.02 -19.77
C PRO A 80 -8.01 -8.13 -19.16
N ALA A 81 -8.66 -9.12 -18.54
CA ALA A 81 -7.99 -10.32 -18.08
C ALA A 81 -7.40 -11.03 -19.30
N THR A 82 -6.07 -11.13 -19.35
CA THR A 82 -5.35 -11.98 -20.30
C THR A 82 -5.41 -13.43 -19.86
#